data_AF-A0A7W1ZPV5-F1
#
_entry.id   AF-A0A7W1ZPV5-F1
#
_cell.length_a   1.000
_cell.length_b   1.000
_cell.length_c   1.000
_cell.angle_alpha   90.00
_cell.angle_beta   90.00
_cell.angle_gamma   90.00
#
_symmetry.space_group_name_H-M   'P 1'
#
loop_
_entity.id
_entity.type
_entity.pdbx_description
1 polymer ?
#
loop_
_entity_poly.entity_id
_entity_poly.type
_entity_poly.pdbx_seq_one_letter_code
_entity_poly.pdbx_strand_id
1 'polypeptide(L)'
;MRLASLHLALLLAVALVGCSTPQNSPREAFLSRVPDRNHYYKLYEVSPESLRWEKDRILKLTKGIAQGVRETAKDCPECPVLDEHLARLDDVAERFHEKDVQLIQQLKEVYDPRLDSILFFHYWVPEVDDDVGYQEWGYLITKGGVVKTRLVIGGGADD
;
A
#
# COMPACT_ATOMS: atom_id res chain seq x y z
N MET A 1 37.64 4.18 48.32
CA MET A 1 36.39 3.60 47.78
C MET A 1 35.66 4.60 46.86
N ARG A 2 36.26 5.01 45.72
CA ARG A 2 35.62 5.96 44.76
C ARG A 2 35.66 5.51 43.29
N LEU A 3 36.32 4.39 42.98
CA LEU A 3 36.48 3.90 41.60
C LEU A 3 35.29 3.07 41.09
N ALA A 4 34.50 2.45 41.98
CA ALA A 4 33.36 1.63 41.59
C ALA A 4 32.19 2.46 41.00
N SER A 5 32.01 3.71 41.45
CA SER A 5 30.90 4.57 41.03
C SER A 5 31.06 5.11 39.60
N LEU A 6 32.31 5.27 39.11
CA LEU A 6 32.58 5.73 37.75
C LEU A 6 32.27 4.67 36.69
N HIS A 7 32.56 3.40 36.98
CA HIS A 7 32.32 2.30 36.04
C HIS A 7 30.82 1.99 35.90
N LEU A 8 30.06 2.13 36.99
CA LEU A 8 28.61 1.97 36.98
C LEU A 8 27.92 3.07 36.17
N ALA A 9 28.39 4.32 36.29
CA ALA A 9 27.86 5.44 35.52
C ALA A 9 28.15 5.33 34.01
N LEU A 10 29.34 4.83 33.64
CA LEU A 10 29.72 4.63 32.24
C LEU A 10 28.92 3.50 31.58
N LEU A 11 28.68 2.39 32.29
CA LEU A 11 27.83 1.28 31.80
C LEU A 11 26.36 1.71 31.66
N LEU A 12 25.84 2.52 32.58
CA LEU A 12 24.48 3.08 32.46
C LEU A 12 24.37 4.03 31.25
N ALA A 13 25.39 4.87 31.02
CA ALA A 13 25.40 5.78 29.87
C ALA A 13 25.44 5.02 28.53
N VAL A 14 26.22 3.95 28.42
CA VAL A 14 26.27 3.11 27.20
C VAL A 14 24.96 2.34 27.00
N ALA A 15 24.32 1.87 28.07
CA ALA A 15 23.01 1.22 28.00
C ALA A 15 21.87 2.19 27.61
N LEU A 16 21.97 3.47 28.00
CA LEU A 16 21.00 4.51 27.63
C LEU A 16 21.18 5.02 26.20
N VAL A 17 22.40 5.00 25.66
CA VAL A 17 22.67 5.33 24.25
C VAL A 17 22.20 4.21 23.31
N GLY A 18 22.20 2.96 23.77
CA GLY A 18 21.71 1.80 22.99
C GLY A 18 20.20 1.76 22.72
N CYS A 19 19.40 2.58 23.40
CA CYS A 19 17.93 2.61 23.26
C CYS A 19 17.38 3.83 22.50
N SER A 20 18.24 4.70 21.96
CA SER A 20 17.82 6.00 21.43
C SER A 20 18.18 6.27 19.98
N THR A 21 18.50 5.24 19.18
CA THR A 21 18.29 5.40 17.72
C THR A 21 16.79 5.34 17.48
N PRO A 22 16.13 6.44 17.06
CA PRO A 22 14.78 6.32 16.54
C PRO A 22 14.86 5.32 15.39
N GLN A 23 14.18 4.19 15.55
CA GLN A 23 13.95 3.28 14.44
C GLN A 23 13.09 4.08 13.47
N ASN A 24 13.72 4.70 12.47
CA ASN A 24 13.01 5.40 11.42
C ASN A 24 11.95 4.44 10.89
N SER A 25 10.71 4.91 10.78
CA SER A 25 9.67 4.11 10.15
C SER A 25 10.16 3.67 8.75
N PRO A 26 9.69 2.55 8.21
CA PRO A 26 10.10 2.11 6.88
C PRO A 26 9.95 3.21 5.82
N ARG A 27 8.90 4.02 5.95
CA ARG A 27 8.68 5.24 5.16
C ARG A 27 9.84 6.23 5.30
N GLU A 28 10.22 6.64 6.50
CA GLU A 28 11.31 7.61 6.71
C GLU A 28 12.67 7.03 6.29
N ALA A 29 12.90 5.74 6.55
CA ALA A 29 14.10 5.05 6.09
C ALA A 29 14.21 5.09 4.57
N PHE A 30 13.10 4.91 3.85
CA PHE A 30 13.05 5.05 2.40
C PHE A 30 13.25 6.51 1.95
N LEU A 31 12.49 7.45 2.53
CA LEU A 31 12.53 8.87 2.16
C LEU A 31 13.91 9.49 2.39
N SER A 32 14.67 9.04 3.40
CA SER A 32 16.04 9.50 3.64
C SER A 32 17.04 9.12 2.53
N ARG A 33 16.68 8.20 1.64
CA ARG A 33 17.55 7.68 0.57
C ARG A 33 17.17 8.17 -0.82
N VAL A 34 15.98 8.72 -1.00
CA VAL A 34 15.52 9.21 -2.31
C VAL A 34 15.77 10.72 -2.42
N PRO A 35 16.32 11.20 -3.54
CA PRO A 35 16.65 12.62 -3.70
C PRO A 35 15.41 13.50 -3.85
N ASP A 36 14.32 12.97 -4.44
CA ASP A 36 13.09 13.72 -4.68
C ASP A 36 11.90 13.11 -3.94
N ARG A 37 11.74 13.53 -2.68
CA ARG A 37 10.64 13.09 -1.82
C ARG A 37 9.29 13.70 -2.21
N ASN A 38 9.29 14.83 -2.93
CA ASN A 38 8.07 15.59 -3.19
C ASN A 38 7.20 14.93 -4.26
N HIS A 39 7.79 14.06 -5.09
CA HIS A 39 7.06 13.28 -6.06
C HIS A 39 6.21 12.15 -5.45
N TYR A 40 6.43 11.77 -4.18
CA TYR A 40 5.63 10.77 -3.50
C TYR A 40 4.41 11.40 -2.80
N TYR A 41 3.31 11.61 -3.55
CA TYR A 41 2.07 12.16 -2.99
C TYR A 41 1.43 11.29 -1.92
N LYS A 42 1.48 9.97 -2.12
CA LYS A 42 1.06 9.00 -1.11
C LYS A 42 2.18 8.01 -0.91
N LEU A 43 2.57 7.84 0.34
CA LEU A 43 3.55 6.85 0.74
C LEU A 43 3.23 6.41 2.17
N TYR A 44 2.74 5.19 2.31
CA TYR A 44 2.40 4.60 3.60
C TYR A 44 2.64 3.10 3.60
N GLU A 45 2.89 2.58 4.79
CA GLU A 45 3.15 1.17 4.99
C GLU A 45 1.86 0.35 4.90
N VAL A 46 1.96 -0.82 4.28
CA VAL A 46 0.88 -1.79 4.12
C VAL A 46 1.41 -3.18 4.43
N SER A 47 0.50 -4.11 4.70
CA SER A 47 0.83 -5.54 4.79
C SER A 47 0.02 -6.35 3.77
N PRO A 48 0.48 -7.55 3.38
CA PRO A 48 -0.32 -8.41 2.52
C PRO A 48 -1.72 -8.69 3.09
N GLU A 49 -1.84 -8.79 4.42
CA GLU A 49 -3.10 -9.00 5.12
C GLU A 49 -4.00 -7.77 5.07
N SER A 50 -3.46 -6.55 5.26
CA SER A 50 -4.26 -5.32 5.17
C SER A 50 -4.79 -5.11 3.76
N LEU A 51 -3.96 -5.39 2.75
CA LEU A 51 -4.36 -5.35 1.35
C LEU A 51 -5.45 -6.38 1.07
N ARG A 52 -5.27 -7.63 1.52
CA ARG A 52 -6.27 -8.68 1.34
C ARG A 52 -7.62 -8.29 1.95
N TRP A 53 -7.60 -7.82 3.18
CA TRP A 53 -8.80 -7.37 3.89
C TRP A 53 -9.52 -6.24 3.14
N GLU A 54 -8.77 -5.25 2.64
CA GLU A 54 -9.34 -4.13 1.88
C GLU A 54 -10.01 -4.62 0.59
N LYS A 55 -9.37 -5.52 -0.16
CA LYS A 55 -9.91 -6.06 -1.40
C LYS A 55 -11.14 -6.94 -1.19
N ASP A 56 -11.13 -7.78 -0.15
CA ASP A 56 -12.31 -8.57 0.24
C ASP A 56 -13.47 -7.63 0.65
N ARG A 57 -13.18 -6.56 1.39
CA ARG A 57 -14.16 -5.57 1.83
C ARG A 57 -14.77 -4.82 0.65
N ILE A 58 -13.98 -4.39 -0.33
CA ILE A 58 -14.47 -3.71 -1.53
C ILE A 58 -15.41 -4.63 -2.31
N LEU A 59 -15.02 -5.88 -2.57
CA LEU A 59 -15.89 -6.84 -3.26
C LEU A 59 -17.22 -7.03 -2.52
N LYS A 60 -17.17 -7.23 -1.19
CA LYS A 60 -18.36 -7.39 -0.36
C LYS A 60 -19.26 -6.16 -0.42
N LEU A 61 -18.69 -4.96 -0.37
CA LEU A 61 -19.45 -3.71 -0.45
C LEU A 61 -20.14 -3.58 -1.81
N THR A 62 -19.40 -3.80 -2.91
CA THR A 62 -19.95 -3.72 -4.27
C THR A 62 -21.12 -4.69 -4.45
N LYS A 63 -20.96 -5.95 -4.03
CA LYS A 63 -22.05 -6.94 -4.07
C LYS A 63 -23.23 -6.55 -3.20
N GLY A 64 -22.97 -5.99 -2.00
CA GLY A 64 -24.01 -5.49 -1.12
C GLY A 64 -24.82 -4.35 -1.72
N ILE A 65 -24.14 -3.41 -2.40
CA ILE A 65 -24.80 -2.33 -3.15
C ILE A 65 -25.64 -2.91 -4.29
N ALA A 66 -25.07 -3.79 -5.12
CA ALA A 66 -25.79 -4.41 -6.23
C ALA A 66 -27.05 -5.15 -5.74
N GLN A 67 -26.92 -5.90 -4.65
CA GLN A 67 -28.06 -6.58 -4.01
C GLN A 67 -29.12 -5.60 -3.51
N GLY A 68 -28.71 -4.51 -2.84
CA GLY A 68 -29.64 -3.48 -2.37
C GLY A 68 -30.39 -2.80 -3.52
N VAL A 69 -29.71 -2.55 -4.64
CA VAL A 69 -30.35 -2.02 -5.85
C VAL A 69 -31.36 -3.02 -6.41
N ARG A 70 -31.02 -4.31 -6.53
CA ARG A 70 -31.95 -5.36 -6.98
C ARG A 70 -33.20 -5.39 -6.10
N GLU A 71 -33.02 -5.37 -4.77
CA GLU A 71 -34.13 -5.40 -3.82
C GLU A 71 -35.03 -4.17 -3.93
N THR A 72 -34.46 -2.99 -4.17
CA THR A 72 -35.21 -1.75 -4.36
C THR A 72 -35.98 -1.73 -5.69
N ALA A 73 -35.49 -2.43 -6.71
CA ALA A 73 -36.05 -2.43 -8.07
C ALA A 73 -36.95 -3.63 -8.40
N LYS A 74 -37.25 -4.53 -7.44
CA LYS A 74 -38.02 -5.78 -7.67
C LYS A 74 -39.37 -5.60 -8.37
N ASP A 75 -40.03 -4.48 -8.15
CA ASP A 75 -41.34 -4.16 -8.73
C ASP A 75 -41.25 -3.11 -9.85
N CYS A 76 -40.09 -2.97 -10.48
CA CYS A 76 -39.89 -2.08 -11.63
C CYS A 76 -40.12 -2.83 -12.96
N PRO A 77 -41.29 -2.68 -13.61
CA PRO A 77 -41.59 -3.33 -14.88
C PRO A 77 -40.73 -2.86 -16.06
N GLU A 78 -40.01 -1.73 -15.93
CA GLU A 78 -39.15 -1.15 -16.97
C GLU A 78 -37.65 -1.40 -16.73
N CYS A 79 -37.27 -2.25 -15.77
CA CYS A 79 -35.88 -2.41 -15.35
C CYS A 79 -35.13 -3.68 -15.81
N PRO A 80 -35.46 -4.42 -16.89
CA PRO A 80 -34.68 -5.62 -17.27
C PRO A 80 -33.21 -5.29 -17.63
N VAL A 81 -32.95 -4.08 -18.12
CA VAL A 81 -31.60 -3.57 -18.42
C VAL A 81 -30.78 -3.35 -17.14
N LEU A 82 -31.44 -3.01 -16.02
CA LEU A 82 -30.77 -2.82 -14.73
C LEU A 82 -30.16 -4.12 -14.22
N ASP A 83 -30.88 -5.24 -14.31
CA ASP A 83 -30.36 -6.53 -13.84
C ASP A 83 -29.12 -6.97 -14.63
N GLU A 84 -29.09 -6.73 -15.95
CA GLU A 84 -27.91 -7.00 -16.78
C GLU A 84 -26.72 -6.14 -16.35
N HIS A 85 -26.93 -4.84 -16.12
CA HIS A 85 -25.87 -3.95 -15.63
C HIS A 85 -25.34 -4.36 -14.26
N LEU A 86 -26.22 -4.78 -13.35
CA LEU A 86 -25.82 -5.25 -12.02
C LEU A 86 -25.09 -6.58 -12.07
N ALA A 87 -25.50 -7.51 -12.94
CA ALA A 87 -24.77 -8.75 -13.18
C ALA A 87 -23.37 -8.47 -13.74
N ARG A 88 -23.27 -7.56 -14.72
CA ARG A 88 -21.98 -7.13 -15.27
C ARG A 88 -21.09 -6.46 -14.23
N LEU A 89 -21.66 -5.66 -13.33
CA LEU A 89 -20.94 -5.05 -12.22
C LEU A 89 -20.34 -6.11 -11.29
N ASP A 90 -21.13 -7.12 -10.92
CA ASP A 90 -20.68 -8.23 -10.08
C ASP A 90 -19.52 -8.99 -10.76
N ASP A 91 -19.66 -9.36 -12.04
CA ASP A 91 -18.62 -10.04 -12.82
C ASP A 91 -17.32 -9.23 -12.95
N VAL A 92 -17.45 -7.91 -13.15
CA VAL A 92 -16.29 -7.01 -13.22
C VAL A 92 -15.61 -6.92 -11.85
N ALA A 93 -16.38 -6.78 -10.78
CA ALA A 93 -15.86 -6.71 -9.42
C ALA A 93 -15.13 -8.01 -9.02
N GLU A 94 -15.67 -9.17 -9.37
CA GLU A 94 -15.03 -10.47 -9.12
C GLU A 94 -13.70 -10.61 -9.87
N ARG A 95 -13.67 -10.28 -11.17
CA ARG A 95 -12.42 -10.36 -11.95
C ARG A 95 -11.33 -9.42 -11.42
N PHE A 96 -11.70 -8.19 -11.04
CA PHE A 96 -10.75 -7.27 -10.40
C PHE A 96 -10.26 -7.83 -9.07
N HIS A 97 -11.16 -8.39 -8.26
CA HIS A 97 -10.80 -9.02 -6.99
C HIS A 97 -9.83 -10.19 -7.19
N GLU A 98 -10.09 -11.10 -8.13
CA GLU A 98 -9.20 -12.23 -8.43
C GLU A 98 -7.80 -11.76 -8.85
N LYS A 99 -7.73 -10.76 -9.74
CA LYS A 99 -6.46 -10.16 -10.16
C LYS A 99 -5.70 -9.55 -8.98
N ASP A 100 -6.39 -8.80 -8.11
CA ASP A 100 -5.79 -8.21 -6.92
C ASP A 100 -5.29 -9.29 -5.94
N VAL A 101 -6.02 -10.39 -5.77
CA VAL A 101 -5.61 -11.53 -4.94
C VAL A 101 -4.35 -12.19 -5.49
N GLN A 102 -4.25 -12.37 -6.80
CA GLN A 102 -3.05 -12.91 -7.43
C GLN A 102 -1.84 -11.99 -7.20
N LEU A 103 -2.02 -10.67 -7.33
CA LEU A 103 -0.97 -9.71 -7.04
C LEU A 103 -0.52 -9.76 -5.56
N ILE A 104 -1.46 -9.88 -4.62
CA ILE A 104 -1.13 -10.04 -3.19
C ILE A 104 -0.35 -11.33 -2.95
N GLN A 105 -0.68 -12.40 -3.67
CA GLN A 105 0.06 -13.66 -3.58
C GLN A 105 1.50 -13.49 -4.09
N GLN A 106 1.70 -12.81 -5.21
CA GLN A 106 3.04 -12.48 -5.71
C GLN A 106 3.84 -11.64 -4.72
N LEU A 107 3.20 -10.66 -4.05
CA LEU A 107 3.84 -9.89 -2.98
C LEU A 107 4.32 -10.81 -1.83
N LYS A 108 3.49 -11.78 -1.41
CA LYS A 108 3.83 -12.72 -0.33
C LYS A 108 5.01 -13.62 -0.68
N GLU A 109 5.20 -13.96 -1.95
CA GLU A 109 6.29 -14.85 -2.39
C GLU A 109 7.68 -14.21 -2.23
N VAL A 110 7.77 -12.89 -2.36
CA VAL A 110 9.04 -12.14 -2.32
C VAL A 110 9.26 -11.37 -1.00
N TYR A 111 8.24 -11.28 -0.15
CA TYR A 111 8.23 -10.53 1.10
C TYR A 111 8.74 -11.38 2.27
N ASP A 112 9.83 -10.94 2.92
CA ASP A 112 10.25 -11.47 4.22
C ASP A 112 9.72 -10.57 5.36
N PRO A 113 8.72 -11.00 6.13
CA PRO A 113 8.10 -10.19 7.18
C PRO A 113 9.03 -9.82 8.34
N ARG A 114 10.23 -10.42 8.42
CA ARG A 114 11.21 -10.10 9.48
C ARG A 114 12.14 -8.96 9.10
N LEU A 115 12.34 -8.74 7.80
CA LEU A 115 13.40 -7.87 7.28
C LEU A 115 12.87 -6.79 6.36
N ASP A 116 11.76 -7.04 5.71
CA ASP A 116 11.20 -6.19 4.68
C ASP A 116 9.99 -5.40 5.20
N SER A 117 9.68 -4.31 4.52
CA SER A 117 8.46 -3.55 4.67
C SER A 117 7.85 -3.26 3.31
N ILE A 118 6.52 -3.28 3.21
CA ILE A 118 5.81 -2.94 1.98
C ILE A 118 5.27 -1.53 2.09
N LEU A 119 5.62 -0.67 1.13
CA LEU A 119 5.08 0.67 1.02
C LEU A 119 4.18 0.74 -0.21
N PHE A 120 2.93 1.16 -0.02
CA PHE A 120 2.15 1.65 -1.15
C PHE A 120 2.70 3.02 -1.56
N PHE A 121 2.88 3.24 -2.85
CA PHE A 121 3.29 4.53 -3.39
C PHE A 121 2.30 5.06 -4.43
N HIS A 122 2.16 6.37 -4.43
CA HIS A 122 1.64 7.17 -5.54
C HIS A 122 2.69 8.21 -5.87
N TYR A 123 3.26 8.11 -7.07
CA TYR A 123 4.44 8.84 -7.51
C TYR A 123 4.14 9.62 -8.78
N TRP A 124 4.55 10.89 -8.82
CA TRP A 124 4.46 11.71 -10.01
C TRP A 124 5.77 11.69 -10.78
N VAL A 125 5.66 11.49 -12.09
CA VAL A 125 6.79 11.49 -13.00
C VAL A 125 6.69 12.74 -13.89
N PRO A 126 7.63 13.69 -13.77
CA PRO A 126 7.77 14.75 -14.76
C PRO A 126 8.24 14.13 -16.08
N GLU A 127 7.49 14.31 -17.17
CA GLU A 127 8.07 14.17 -18.51
C GLU A 127 8.93 15.38 -18.84
N VAL A 128 10.04 15.13 -19.54
CA VAL A 128 11.10 16.12 -19.78
C VAL A 128 10.74 17.06 -20.94
N ASP A 129 9.73 16.75 -21.76
CA ASP A 129 9.54 17.43 -23.06
C ASP A 129 8.14 18.05 -23.34
N ASP A 130 7.04 17.71 -22.65
CA ASP A 130 5.69 18.17 -23.07
C ASP A 130 4.68 18.60 -21.95
N ASP A 131 5.14 18.97 -20.74
CA ASP A 131 4.28 19.42 -19.61
C ASP A 131 3.17 18.44 -19.14
N VAL A 132 3.03 17.27 -19.76
CA VAL A 132 2.10 16.21 -19.33
C VAL A 132 2.83 15.31 -18.33
N GLY A 133 2.66 15.60 -17.04
CA GLY A 133 3.10 14.69 -15.99
C GLY A 133 2.29 13.39 -16.03
N TYR A 134 2.93 12.25 -15.73
CA TYR A 134 2.22 10.98 -15.55
C TYR A 134 2.35 10.47 -14.12
N GLN A 135 1.27 9.91 -13.60
CA GLN A 135 1.21 9.37 -12.26
C GLN A 135 1.40 7.85 -12.32
N GLU A 136 2.18 7.30 -11.40
CA GLU A 136 2.31 5.87 -11.19
C GLU A 136 1.89 5.51 -9.76
N TRP A 137 1.24 4.37 -9.58
CA TRP A 137 1.01 3.81 -8.27
C TRP A 137 1.32 2.32 -8.22
N GLY A 138 1.65 1.85 -7.01
CA GLY A 138 2.08 0.49 -6.82
C GLY A 138 2.62 0.21 -5.43
N TYR A 139 3.47 -0.82 -5.35
CA TYR A 139 4.08 -1.28 -4.10
C TYR A 139 5.61 -1.31 -4.21
N LEU A 140 6.27 -0.87 -3.16
CA LEU A 140 7.71 -1.02 -2.93
C LEU A 140 7.92 -2.03 -1.81
N ILE A 141 8.76 -3.03 -2.06
CA ILE A 141 9.30 -3.86 -1.00
C ILE A 141 10.67 -3.29 -0.65
N THR A 142 10.84 -2.90 0.61
CA THR A 142 12.04 -2.21 1.08
C THR A 142 12.69 -2.96 2.24
N LYS A 143 14.03 -2.87 2.35
CA LYS A 143 14.80 -3.38 3.50
C LYS A 143 15.70 -2.26 4.02
N GLY A 144 15.41 -1.76 5.22
CA GLY A 144 16.13 -0.61 5.78
C GLY A 144 16.10 0.64 4.87
N GLY A 145 14.99 0.84 4.16
CA GLY A 145 14.78 1.93 3.20
C GLY A 145 15.31 1.68 1.79
N VAL A 146 16.04 0.60 1.53
CA VAL A 146 16.51 0.26 0.17
C VAL A 146 15.43 -0.54 -0.55
N VAL A 147 15.05 -0.12 -1.77
CA VAL A 147 14.08 -0.85 -2.60
C VAL A 147 14.70 -2.16 -3.09
N LYS A 148 14.05 -3.27 -2.73
CA LYS A 148 14.33 -4.61 -3.28
C LYS A 148 13.53 -4.85 -4.55
N THR A 149 12.25 -4.49 -4.51
CA THR A 149 11.29 -4.74 -5.59
C THR A 149 10.35 -3.55 -5.72
N ARG A 150 10.05 -3.16 -6.96
CA ARG A 150 9.02 -2.18 -7.31
C ARG A 150 8.01 -2.86 -8.22
N LEU A 151 6.73 -2.81 -7.83
CA LEU A 151 5.61 -3.35 -8.59
C LEU A 151 4.68 -2.18 -8.93
N VAL A 152 4.65 -1.79 -10.20
CA VAL A 152 3.72 -0.77 -10.72
C VAL A 152 2.44 -1.46 -11.14
N ILE A 153 1.30 -0.98 -10.65
CA ILE A 153 -0.02 -1.61 -10.89
C ILE A 153 -0.96 -0.72 -11.69
N GLY A 154 -0.61 0.56 -11.85
CA GLY A 154 -1.29 1.48 -12.71
C GLY A 154 -0.46 2.74 -12.93
N GLY A 155 -0.75 3.40 -14.05
CA GLY A 155 -0.28 4.74 -14.33
C GLY A 155 -1.09 5.37 -15.45
N GLY A 156 -1.15 6.70 -15.43
CA GLY A 156 -1.93 7.49 -16.38
C GLY A 156 -1.39 8.91 -16.47
N ALA A 157 -1.61 9.56 -17.61
CA ALA A 157 -1.40 11.00 -17.74
C ALA A 157 -2.38 11.74 -16.82
N ASP A 158 -1.96 12.86 -16.25
CA ASP A 158 -2.91 13.82 -15.65
C ASP A 158 -3.79 14.38 -16.78
N ASP A 159 -5.06 13.95 -16.84
CA ASP A 159 -6.11 14.54 -17.69
C ASP A 159 -6.60 15.89 -17.10
#